data_AF-A0A959NB55-F1
#
_entry.id   AF-A0A959NB55-F1
#
_cell.length_a   1.000
_cell.length_b   1.000
_cell.length_c   1.000
_cell.angle_alpha   90.00
_cell.angle_beta   90.00
_cell.angle_gamma   90.00
#
_symmetry.space_group_name_H-M   'P 1'
#
loop_
_entity.id
_entity.type
_entity.pdbx_description
1 polymer ?
#
loop_
_entity_poly.entity_id
_entity_poly.type
_entity_poly.pdbx_seq_one_letter_code
_entity_poly.pdbx_strand_id
1 'polypeptide(L)'
;MLILNSCEDNPVKSNLRGLYFFSGFDSKGVAIAEGWLTLELTDSTNISGEWNINEIDNSQNFEYFEGKGDLVGGKNNDEIWVELYPDFVDNNLHLSGKLNNNNFSGDWARITFHGVVNHGTFICDKHND
;
A
#
# COMPACT_ATOMS: atom_id res chain seq x y z
N MET A 1 33.49 -18.97 29.67
CA MET A 1 32.14 -18.41 29.90
C MET A 1 31.85 -17.53 28.70
N LEU A 2 31.18 -18.08 27.67
CA LEU A 2 30.70 -17.29 26.54
C LEU A 2 29.32 -16.75 26.93
N ILE A 3 29.18 -15.43 26.97
CA ILE A 3 27.88 -14.78 27.08
C ILE A 3 27.35 -14.67 25.64
N LEU A 4 26.44 -15.56 25.28
CA LEU A 4 25.61 -15.39 24.09
C LEU A 4 24.51 -14.41 24.48
N ASN A 5 24.66 -13.14 24.09
CA ASN A 5 23.52 -12.22 24.03
C ASN A 5 22.63 -12.69 22.88
N SER A 6 21.61 -13.49 23.18
CA SER A 6 20.46 -13.56 22.30
C SER A 6 19.77 -12.19 22.37
N CYS A 7 19.79 -11.44 21.27
CA CYS A 7 18.72 -10.48 21.05
C CYS A 7 17.43 -11.30 21.07
N GLU A 8 16.65 -11.18 22.13
CA GLU A 8 15.20 -11.37 22.00
C GLU A 8 14.74 -10.24 21.08
N ASP A 9 14.69 -10.53 19.78
CA ASP A 9 13.86 -9.75 18.87
C ASP A 9 12.42 -9.96 19.34
N ASN A 10 11.99 -9.12 20.29
CA ASN A 10 10.58 -8.91 20.51
C ASN A 10 10.03 -8.49 19.15
N PRO A 11 9.12 -9.26 18.53
CA PRO A 11 8.49 -8.81 17.30
C PRO A 11 7.77 -7.52 17.68
N VAL A 12 8.35 -6.39 17.24
CA VAL A 12 7.70 -5.09 17.37
C VAL A 12 6.38 -5.28 16.67
N LYS A 13 5.30 -5.30 17.47
CA LYS A 13 3.95 -5.51 16.96
C LYS A 13 3.66 -4.33 16.05
N SER A 14 3.87 -4.54 14.76
CA SER A 14 3.70 -3.52 13.75
C SER A 14 2.27 -3.01 13.82
N ASN A 15 2.13 -1.71 14.03
CA ASN A 15 0.84 -1.07 14.14
C ASN A 15 0.42 -0.59 12.75
N LEU A 16 -0.51 -1.31 12.12
CA LEU A 16 -1.07 -0.96 10.81
C LEU A 16 -1.73 0.42 10.81
N ARG A 17 -2.35 0.85 11.92
CA ARG A 17 -3.21 2.04 11.91
C ARG A 17 -2.41 3.34 11.76
N GLY A 18 -2.83 4.24 10.87
CA GLY A 18 -2.30 5.59 10.76
C GLY A 18 -2.21 6.13 9.33
N LEU A 19 -1.57 7.29 9.20
CA LEU A 19 -1.26 7.96 7.94
C LEU A 19 0.04 7.41 7.35
N TYR A 20 0.06 7.18 6.04
CA TYR A 20 1.23 6.75 5.29
C TYR A 20 1.44 7.65 4.07
N PHE A 21 2.69 8.02 3.81
CA PHE A 21 3.08 8.67 2.56
C PHE A 21 3.35 7.64 1.49
N PHE A 22 2.70 7.80 0.35
CA PHE A 22 2.70 6.86 -0.76
C PHE A 22 3.72 7.29 -1.82
N SER A 23 4.46 6.31 -2.35
CA SER A 23 5.27 6.43 -3.56
C SER A 23 5.05 5.20 -4.43
N GLY A 24 4.57 5.42 -5.67
CA GLY A 24 4.31 4.39 -6.66
C GLY A 24 5.34 4.41 -7.78
N PHE A 25 5.77 3.23 -8.23
CA PHE A 25 6.79 3.03 -9.25
C PHE A 25 6.27 2.13 -10.38
N ASP A 26 6.67 2.40 -11.62
CA ASP A 26 6.37 1.51 -12.75
C ASP A 26 7.15 0.18 -12.68
N SER A 27 6.87 -0.74 -13.60
CA SER A 27 7.58 -2.02 -13.72
C SER A 27 9.11 -1.93 -13.93
N LYS A 28 9.64 -0.74 -14.22
CA LYS A 28 11.09 -0.47 -14.36
C LYS A 28 11.66 0.22 -13.13
N GLY A 29 10.85 0.52 -12.12
CA GLY A 29 11.25 1.23 -10.90
C GLY A 29 11.29 2.75 -11.05
N VAL A 30 10.71 3.32 -12.11
CA VAL A 30 10.59 4.78 -12.27
C VAL A 30 9.43 5.26 -11.41
N ALA A 31 9.64 6.32 -10.62
CA ALA A 31 8.57 6.88 -9.80
C ALA A 31 7.51 7.56 -10.68
N ILE A 32 6.24 7.25 -10.45
CA ILE A 32 5.11 7.68 -11.30
C ILE A 32 3.96 8.32 -10.52
N ALA A 33 3.88 8.09 -9.21
CA ALA A 33 2.84 8.63 -8.37
C ALA A 33 3.33 8.90 -6.94
N GLU A 34 2.75 9.91 -6.30
CA GLU A 34 2.99 10.25 -4.90
C GLU A 34 1.71 10.70 -4.21
N GLY A 35 1.63 10.53 -2.89
CA GLY A 35 0.45 10.94 -2.15
C GLY A 35 0.42 10.44 -0.72
N TRP A 36 -0.77 10.13 -0.23
CA TRP A 36 -0.95 9.54 1.08
C TRP A 36 -2.16 8.61 1.12
N LEU A 37 -2.15 7.75 2.14
CA LEU A 37 -3.26 6.90 2.52
C LEU A 37 -3.38 6.82 4.04
N THR A 38 -4.60 6.71 4.54
CA THR A 38 -4.87 6.33 5.93
C THR A 38 -5.26 4.86 5.96
N LEU A 39 -4.80 4.12 6.96
CA LEU A 39 -5.21 2.74 7.19
C LEU A 39 -5.79 2.63 8.59
N GLU A 40 -6.96 2.02 8.70
CA GLU A 40 -7.63 1.72 9.95
C GLU A 40 -8.12 0.28 9.96
N LEU A 41 -7.98 -0.39 11.10
CA LEU A 41 -8.56 -1.72 11.31
C LEU A 41 -10.00 -1.58 11.82
N THR A 42 -10.96 -2.01 11.01
CA THR A 42 -12.39 -2.06 11.39
C THR A 42 -12.71 -3.29 12.23
N ASP A 43 -11.96 -4.38 12.05
CA ASP A 43 -11.93 -5.54 12.94
C ASP A 43 -10.53 -6.21 12.96
N SER A 44 -10.44 -7.51 13.28
CA SER A 44 -9.15 -8.23 13.31
C SER A 44 -8.48 -8.39 11.95
N THR A 45 -9.24 -8.32 10.85
CA THR A 45 -8.81 -8.67 9.49
C THR A 45 -9.15 -7.62 8.45
N ASN A 46 -10.18 -6.80 8.66
CA ASN A 46 -10.64 -5.83 7.67
C ASN A 46 -9.99 -4.46 7.88
N ILE A 47 -9.70 -3.81 6.74
CA ILE A 47 -9.05 -2.50 6.65
C ILE A 47 -10.00 -1.53 5.95
N SER A 48 -10.04 -0.30 6.43
CA SER A 48 -10.65 0.84 5.75
C SER A 48 -9.72 2.05 5.81
N GLY A 49 -10.01 3.07 5.02
CA GLY A 49 -9.34 4.35 5.14
C GLY A 49 -9.67 5.27 3.98
N GLU A 50 -8.80 6.25 3.78
CA GLU A 50 -8.89 7.23 2.71
C GLU A 50 -7.55 7.30 1.98
N TRP A 51 -7.56 7.77 0.74
CA TRP A 51 -6.36 8.01 -0.04
C TRP A 51 -6.47 9.29 -0.84
N ASN A 52 -5.31 9.86 -1.18
CA ASN A 52 -5.17 10.97 -2.10
C ASN A 52 -3.80 10.87 -2.76
N ILE A 53 -3.78 10.59 -4.06
CA ILE A 53 -2.58 10.32 -4.83
C ILE A 53 -2.62 11.18 -6.10
N ASN A 54 -1.46 11.69 -6.49
CA ASN A 54 -1.25 12.48 -7.68
C ASN A 54 -0.20 11.79 -8.55
N GLU A 55 -0.35 11.91 -9.87
CA GLU A 55 0.68 11.51 -10.82
C GLU A 55 1.81 12.55 -10.82
N ILE A 56 3.06 12.07 -10.79
CA ILE A 56 4.26 12.94 -10.83
C ILE A 56 4.94 12.92 -12.21
N ASP A 57 4.65 11.91 -13.03
CA ASP A 57 5.12 11.82 -14.41
C ASP A 57 3.98 11.43 -15.34
N ASN A 58 3.61 12.34 -16.23
CA ASN A 58 2.58 12.14 -17.25
C ASN A 58 3.14 11.52 -18.55
N SER A 59 4.45 11.24 -18.61
CA SER A 59 5.12 10.82 -19.85
C SER A 59 4.65 9.47 -20.40
N GLN A 60 3.99 8.63 -19.57
CA GLN A 60 3.42 7.35 -20.01
C GLN A 60 1.88 7.27 -19.90
N ASN A 61 1.16 8.38 -19.77
CA ASN A 61 -0.31 8.39 -19.57
C ASN A 61 -0.74 7.37 -18.48
N PHE A 62 -0.26 7.56 -17.27
CA PHE A 62 -0.60 6.66 -16.17
C PHE A 62 -2.01 6.88 -15.60
N GLU A 63 -2.87 7.68 -16.27
CA GLU A 63 -4.24 8.25 -16.02
C GLU A 63 -5.12 7.72 -14.85
N TYR A 64 -4.57 7.04 -13.86
CA TYR A 64 -5.24 6.11 -12.97
C TYR A 64 -4.57 6.00 -11.61
N PHE A 65 -3.43 6.66 -11.40
CA PHE A 65 -2.91 6.90 -10.05
C PHE A 65 -3.49 8.18 -9.45
N GLU A 66 -4.00 9.09 -10.29
CA GLU A 66 -4.58 10.34 -9.82
C GLU A 66 -5.97 10.15 -9.22
N GLY A 67 -6.16 10.65 -8.01
CA GLY A 67 -7.46 10.79 -7.41
C GLY A 67 -7.44 10.83 -5.89
N LYS A 68 -8.64 10.68 -5.32
CA LYS A 68 -8.85 10.55 -3.89
C LYS A 68 -10.16 9.81 -3.65
N GLY A 69 -10.27 9.17 -2.50
CA GLY A 69 -11.49 8.47 -2.11
C GLY A 69 -11.30 7.61 -0.88
N ASP A 70 -12.29 6.76 -0.63
CA ASP A 70 -12.22 5.73 0.39
C ASP A 70 -11.48 4.51 -0.17
N LEU A 71 -10.77 3.80 0.71
CA LEU A 71 -10.20 2.49 0.43
C LEU A 71 -10.81 1.43 1.35
N VAL A 72 -10.87 0.22 0.84
CA VAL A 72 -11.19 -0.98 1.63
C VAL A 72 -10.09 -2.01 1.43
N GLY A 73 -9.91 -2.90 2.38
CA GLY A 73 -8.89 -3.92 2.27
C GLY A 73 -8.99 -4.97 3.35
N GLY A 74 -7.96 -5.78 3.42
CA GLY A 74 -7.83 -6.79 4.45
C GLY A 74 -6.39 -7.16 4.71
N LYS A 75 -6.19 -7.86 5.82
CA LYS A 75 -4.93 -8.52 6.13
C LYS A 75 -5.13 -10.00 6.40
N ASN A 76 -4.15 -10.78 5.96
CA ASN A 76 -4.04 -12.19 6.26
C ASN A 76 -2.59 -12.48 6.67
N ASN A 77 -2.38 -12.81 7.95
CA ASN A 77 -1.05 -12.88 8.55
C ASN A 77 -0.28 -11.55 8.35
N ASP A 78 0.84 -11.60 7.63
CA ASP A 78 1.71 -10.45 7.34
C ASP A 78 1.43 -9.81 5.97
N GLU A 79 0.47 -10.35 5.21
CA GLU A 79 0.05 -9.79 3.92
C GLU A 79 -1.13 -8.84 4.13
N ILE A 80 -1.04 -7.68 3.49
CA ILE A 80 -2.07 -6.65 3.46
C ILE A 80 -2.40 -6.37 2.01
N TRP A 81 -3.68 -6.23 1.74
CA TRP A 81 -4.17 -5.73 0.47
C TRP A 81 -5.17 -4.61 0.69
N VAL A 82 -5.18 -3.62 -0.19
CA VAL A 82 -6.16 -2.54 -0.23
C VAL A 82 -6.55 -2.22 -1.66
N GLU A 83 -7.80 -1.79 -1.84
CA GLU A 83 -8.38 -1.36 -3.11
C GLU A 83 -8.76 0.12 -3.00
N LEU A 84 -8.24 0.94 -3.92
CA LEU A 84 -8.46 2.39 -3.89
C LEU A 84 -9.75 2.83 -4.58
N TYR A 85 -10.36 1.97 -5.40
CA TYR A 85 -11.64 2.23 -6.04
C TYR A 85 -12.64 1.10 -5.72
N PRO A 86 -13.04 0.93 -4.44
CA PRO A 86 -13.82 -0.23 -3.99
C PRO A 86 -15.20 -0.38 -4.65
N ASP A 87 -15.78 0.73 -5.11
CA ASP A 87 -17.07 0.72 -5.82
C ASP A 87 -16.95 0.35 -7.31
N PHE A 88 -15.73 0.19 -7.82
CA PHE A 88 -15.45 -0.07 -9.22
C PHE A 88 -14.78 -1.45 -9.39
N VAL A 89 -15.54 -2.40 -9.95
CA VAL A 89 -15.00 -3.73 -10.30
C VAL A 89 -14.06 -3.66 -11.52
N ASP A 90 -14.23 -2.64 -12.36
CA ASP A 90 -13.38 -2.38 -13.53
C ASP A 90 -12.55 -1.12 -13.31
N ASN A 91 -11.25 -1.21 -13.59
CA ASN A 91 -10.24 -0.18 -13.34
C ASN A 91 -9.99 0.09 -11.85
N ASN A 92 -10.02 -0.95 -11.03
CA ASN A 92 -9.61 -0.84 -9.63
C ASN A 92 -8.08 -0.83 -9.52
N LEU A 93 -7.56 -0.04 -8.60
CA LEU A 93 -6.15 0.00 -8.24
C LEU A 93 -5.97 -0.81 -6.96
N HIS A 94 -5.37 -1.99 -7.12
CA HIS A 94 -5.12 -2.95 -6.05
C HIS A 94 -3.68 -2.82 -5.57
N LEU A 95 -3.49 -2.62 -4.27
CA LEU A 95 -2.18 -2.66 -3.62
C LEU A 95 -2.10 -3.94 -2.78
N SER A 96 -1.03 -4.72 -2.93
CA SER A 96 -0.79 -5.91 -2.11
C SER A 96 0.66 -5.96 -1.66
N GLY A 97 0.89 -6.20 -0.38
CA GLY A 97 2.23 -6.12 0.17
C GLY A 97 2.32 -6.59 1.61
N LYS A 98 3.44 -6.26 2.23
CA LYS A 98 3.71 -6.59 3.63
C LYS A 98 3.92 -5.33 4.44
N LEU A 99 3.53 -5.39 5.71
CA LEU A 99 3.83 -4.36 6.68
C LEU A 99 5.00 -4.80 7.55
N ASN A 100 6.12 -4.09 7.41
CA ASN A 100 7.31 -4.31 8.21
C ASN A 100 7.57 -3.04 9.04
N ASN A 101 7.40 -3.15 10.35
CA ASN A 101 7.44 -2.01 11.28
C ASN A 101 6.44 -0.90 10.89
N ASN A 102 6.94 0.14 10.23
CA ASN A 102 6.23 1.35 9.82
C ASN A 102 6.21 1.53 8.30
N ASN A 103 6.52 0.48 7.55
CA ASN A 103 6.57 0.51 6.10
C ASN A 103 5.63 -0.54 5.52
N PHE A 104 4.65 -0.10 4.73
CA PHE A 104 3.79 -0.96 3.93
C PHE A 104 4.26 -0.90 2.48
N SER A 105 4.78 -2.00 1.95
CA SER A 105 5.37 -2.03 0.61
C SER A 105 5.01 -3.31 -0.13
N GLY A 106 4.93 -3.23 -1.44
CA GLY A 106 4.65 -4.38 -2.29
C GLY A 106 4.37 -3.98 -3.72
N ASP A 107 3.42 -4.69 -4.33
CA ASP A 107 3.04 -4.53 -5.72
C ASP A 107 1.70 -3.81 -5.84
N TRP A 108 1.58 -2.96 -6.86
CA TRP A 108 0.30 -2.44 -7.28
C TRP A 108 -0.08 -3.05 -8.64
N ALA A 109 -1.38 -3.23 -8.84
CA ALA A 109 -1.93 -3.70 -10.11
C ALA A 109 -3.22 -2.95 -10.44
N ARG A 110 -3.33 -2.51 -11.70
CA ARG A 110 -4.57 -2.00 -12.26
C ARG A 110 -5.37 -3.16 -12.83
N ILE A 111 -6.51 -3.44 -12.22
CA ILE A 111 -7.37 -4.58 -12.55
C ILE A 111 -8.56 -4.09 -13.36
N THR A 112 -8.80 -4.75 -14.49
CA THR A 112 -9.97 -4.52 -15.36
C THR A 112 -10.72 -5.83 -15.57
N PHE A 113 -11.85 -5.79 -16.26
CA PHE A 113 -12.52 -7.02 -16.72
C PHE A 113 -11.65 -7.89 -17.64
N HIS A 114 -10.62 -7.32 -18.28
CA HIS A 114 -9.65 -8.05 -19.10
C HIS A 114 -8.46 -8.60 -18.30
N GLY A 115 -8.46 -8.41 -16.97
CA GLY A 115 -7.36 -8.75 -16.07
C GLY A 115 -6.46 -7.56 -15.75
N VAL A 116 -5.24 -7.87 -15.32
CA VAL A 116 -4.22 -6.87 -14.98
C VAL A 116 -3.70 -6.23 -16.26
N VAL A 117 -3.86 -4.91 -16.39
CA VAL A 117 -3.42 -4.16 -17.58
C VAL A 117 -2.20 -3.28 -17.32
N ASN A 118 -1.89 -3.01 -16.04
CA ASN A 118 -0.69 -2.30 -15.65
C ASN A 118 -0.29 -2.71 -14.22
N HIS A 119 1.00 -2.63 -13.90
CA HIS A 119 1.54 -3.02 -12.60
C HIS A 119 2.90 -2.36 -12.32
N GLY A 120 3.30 -2.42 -11.05
CA GLY A 120 4.59 -1.98 -10.58
C GLY A 120 4.69 -2.18 -9.08
N THR A 121 5.56 -1.41 -8.43
CA THR A 121 5.78 -1.51 -6.97
C THR A 121 5.40 -0.22 -6.26
N PHE A 122 5.17 -0.30 -4.96
CA PHE A 122 4.93 0.87 -4.13
C PHE A 122 5.62 0.76 -2.79
N ILE A 123 5.82 1.92 -2.17
CA ILE A 123 6.30 2.07 -0.80
C ILE A 123 5.38 3.05 -0.08
N CYS A 124 4.94 2.68 1.12
CA CYS A 124 4.17 3.52 2.02
C CYS A 124 4.90 3.66 3.35
N ASP A 125 5.39 4.87 3.65
CA ASP A 125 6.07 5.16 4.91
C ASP A 125 5.10 5.79 5.89
N LYS A 126 4.95 5.17 7.06
CA LYS A 126 4.07 5.67 8.10
C LYS A 126 4.58 7.00 8.65
N HIS A 127 3.70 7.99 8.71
CA HIS A 127 3.96 9.23 9.41
C HIS A 127 4.07 8.93 10.91
N ASN A 128 5.24 9.19 11.50
CA ASN A 128 5.45 9.12 12.93
C ASN A 128 5.29 10.53 13.48
N ASP A 129 4.29 10.71 14.35
CA ASP A 129 4.12 11.93 15.15
C ASP A 129 5.27 12.13 16.16
#